data_AF-A0A7Y1BKP5-F1
#
_entry.id   AF-A0A7Y1BKP5-F1
#
_cell.length_a   1.000
_cell.length_b   1.000
_cell.length_c   1.000
_cell.angle_alpha   90.00
_cell.angle_beta   90.00
_cell.angle_gamma   90.00
#
_symmetry.space_group_name_H-M   'P 1'
#
loop_
_entity.id
_entity.type
_entity.pdbx_description
1 polymer ?
#
loop_
_entity_poly.entity_id
_entity_poly.type
_entity_poly.pdbx_seq_one_letter_code
_entity_poly.pdbx_strand_id
1 'polypeptide(L)'
;MKYVFLTIWAVLFLPLGGVASLGLWRSPGSYQSYLLIAGVAYAAVCSFKLIQEGYRSRALFGSSNVGFWLCLLLLPLCLLPLYGAYETWLQGIYVPSSSGRKTYLSSLLLEGLQALVGHWGPIIALLAFGLGMMFFLLGVIRQYRR
;
A
#
# COMPACT_ATOMS: atom_id res chain seq x y z
N MET A 1 5.92 -31.98 -0.32
CA MET A 1 6.07 -30.60 -0.84
C MET A 1 5.26 -29.56 -0.04
N LYS A 2 3.98 -29.79 0.28
CA LYS A 2 3.12 -28.84 1.02
C LYS A 2 3.70 -28.31 2.34
N TYR A 3 4.26 -29.22 3.12
CA TYR A 3 4.84 -28.90 4.42
C TYR A 3 6.12 -28.06 4.32
N VAL A 4 6.89 -28.16 3.22
CA VAL A 4 8.16 -27.43 3.05
C VAL A 4 7.92 -25.92 2.96
N PHE A 5 6.91 -25.51 2.19
CA PHE A 5 6.58 -24.07 2.08
C PHE A 5 5.98 -23.53 3.37
N LEU A 6 5.20 -24.33 4.10
CA LEU A 6 4.66 -23.95 5.41
C LEU A 6 5.74 -23.88 6.48
N THR A 7 6.73 -24.78 6.46
CA THR A 7 7.85 -24.73 7.41
C THR A 7 8.75 -23.52 7.12
N ILE A 8 9.05 -23.23 5.86
CA ILE A 8 9.78 -22.01 5.48
C ILE A 8 9.01 -20.76 5.93
N TRP A 9 7.69 -20.72 5.69
CA TRP A 9 6.84 -19.63 6.15
C TRP A 9 6.89 -19.46 7.67
N ALA A 10 6.77 -20.56 8.43
CA ALA A 10 6.80 -20.52 9.89
C ALA A 10 8.17 -20.07 10.43
N VAL A 11 9.26 -20.56 9.85
CA VAL A 11 10.64 -20.18 10.21
C VAL A 11 10.91 -18.70 9.95
N LEU A 12 10.26 -18.09 8.95
CA LEU A 12 10.40 -16.66 8.68
C LEU A 12 9.50 -15.81 9.58
N PHE A 13 8.20 -16.11 9.62
CA PHE A 13 7.21 -15.21 10.24
C PHE A 13 7.07 -15.39 11.75
N LEU A 14 7.39 -16.56 12.33
CA LEU A 14 7.35 -16.73 13.79
C LEU A 14 8.44 -15.92 14.51
N PRO A 15 9.72 -15.93 14.08
CA PRO A 15 10.73 -15.08 14.70
C PRO A 15 10.47 -13.60 14.46
N LEU A 16 10.06 -13.22 13.25
CA LEU A 16 9.69 -11.83 12.92
C LEU A 16 8.53 -11.35 13.79
N GLY A 17 7.49 -12.16 13.96
CA GLY A 17 6.37 -11.89 14.85
C GLY A 17 6.83 -11.75 16.30
N GLY A 18 7.68 -12.66 16.78
CA GLY A 18 8.25 -12.60 18.13
C GLY A 18 9.05 -11.33 18.39
N VAL A 19 9.92 -10.92 17.46
CA VAL A 19 10.68 -9.67 17.55
C VAL A 19 9.75 -8.46 17.55
N ALA A 20 8.73 -8.46 16.69
CA ALA A 20 7.75 -7.38 16.62
C ALA A 20 6.95 -7.24 17.94
N SER A 21 6.50 -8.37 18.50
CA SER A 21 5.81 -8.42 19.80
C SER A 21 6.71 -7.98 20.96
N LEU A 22 7.99 -8.35 20.95
CA LEU A 22 8.97 -7.88 21.93
C LEU A 22 9.19 -6.37 21.83
N GLY A 23 9.22 -5.81 20.62
CA GLY A 23 9.29 -4.37 20.39
C GLY A 23 8.10 -3.64 21.02
N LEU A 24 6.89 -4.16 20.80
CA LEU A 24 5.68 -3.60 21.41
C LEU A 24 5.69 -3.71 22.94
N TRP A 25 6.13 -4.86 23.49
CA TRP A 25 6.18 -5.04 24.94
C TRP A 25 7.19 -4.08 25.59
N ARG A 26 8.33 -3.83 24.95
CA ARG A 26 9.33 -2.87 25.45
C ARG A 26 8.88 -1.42 25.33
N SER A 27 8.00 -1.10 24.39
CA SER A 27 7.61 0.29 24.11
C SER A 27 6.14 0.36 23.66
N PRO A 28 5.19 0.14 24.58
CA PRO A 28 3.76 0.06 24.25
C PRO A 28 3.16 1.40 23.81
N GLY A 29 3.82 2.53 24.09
CA GLY A 29 3.40 3.84 23.61
C GLY A 29 3.89 4.19 22.20
N SER A 30 4.76 3.37 21.59
CA SER A 30 5.38 3.71 20.30
C SER A 30 4.51 3.26 19.13
N TYR A 31 4.03 4.24 18.35
CA TYR A 31 3.30 4.01 17.09
C TYR A 31 4.07 3.12 16.10
N GLN A 32 5.40 3.25 16.06
CA GLN A 32 6.26 2.45 15.17
C GLN A 32 6.19 0.95 15.47
N SER A 33 6.06 0.57 16.75
CA SER A 33 5.96 -0.84 17.14
C SER A 33 4.64 -1.47 16.69
N TYR A 34 3.54 -0.71 16.76
CA TYR A 34 2.25 -1.13 16.21
C TYR A 34 2.28 -1.29 14.70
N LEU A 35 2.89 -0.33 13.99
CA LEU A 35 3.07 -0.42 12.53
C LEU A 35 3.91 -1.63 12.13
N LEU A 36 4.97 -1.93 12.87
CA LEU A 36 5.85 -3.06 12.58
C LEU A 36 5.11 -4.40 12.77
N ILE A 37 4.36 -4.56 13.86
CA ILE A 37 3.50 -5.74 14.07
C ILE A 37 2.45 -5.85 12.97
N ALA A 38 1.77 -4.76 12.63
CA ALA A 38 0.76 -4.75 11.59
C ALA A 38 1.36 -5.13 10.23
N GLY A 39 2.53 -4.63 9.89
CA GLY A 39 3.26 -4.96 8.66
C GLY A 39 3.68 -6.43 8.61
N VAL A 40 4.21 -6.97 9.70
CA VAL A 40 4.59 -8.39 9.81
C VAL A 40 3.35 -9.28 9.69
N ALA A 41 2.26 -8.95 10.40
CA ALA A 41 1.00 -9.70 10.33
C ALA A 41 0.40 -9.66 8.91
N TYR A 42 0.40 -8.49 8.27
CA TYR A 42 -0.06 -8.31 6.90
C TYR A 42 0.70 -9.18 5.90
N ALA A 43 2.04 -9.12 5.93
CA ALA A 43 2.89 -9.92 5.06
C ALA A 43 2.74 -11.42 5.33
N ALA A 44 2.60 -11.82 6.60
CA ALA A 44 2.36 -13.20 7.00
C ALA A 44 1.04 -13.73 6.44
N VAL A 45 -0.04 -12.97 6.55
CA VAL A 45 -1.37 -13.35 6.04
C VAL A 45 -1.37 -13.46 4.51
N CYS A 46 -0.83 -12.45 3.81
CA CYS A 46 -0.80 -12.44 2.33
C CYS A 46 0.00 -13.61 1.78
N SER A 47 1.20 -13.85 2.32
CA SER A 47 2.05 -14.98 1.92
C SER A 47 1.43 -16.33 2.25
N PHE A 48 0.79 -16.48 3.42
CA PHE A 48 0.08 -17.71 3.78
C PHE A 48 -1.08 -18.00 2.82
N LYS A 49 -1.86 -16.98 2.45
CA LYS A 49 -2.97 -17.11 1.50
C LYS A 49 -2.49 -17.46 0.09
N LEU A 50 -1.35 -16.90 -0.36
CA LEU A 50 -0.71 -17.30 -1.61
C LEU A 50 -0.27 -18.77 -1.58
N ILE A 51 0.32 -19.23 -0.47
CA ILE A 51 0.69 -20.63 -0.29
C ILE A 51 -0.57 -21.51 -0.35
N GLN A 52 -1.67 -21.12 0.30
CA GLN A 52 -2.94 -21.85 0.25
C GLN A 52 -3.50 -21.96 -1.17
N GLU A 53 -3.55 -20.87 -1.93
CA GLU A 53 -4.03 -20.87 -3.32
C GLU A 53 -3.12 -21.70 -4.24
N GLY A 54 -1.80 -21.70 -4.00
CA GLY A 54 -0.85 -22.54 -4.75
C GLY A 54 -1.07 -24.05 -4.56
N TYR A 55 -1.71 -24.48 -3.46
CA TYR A 55 -2.05 -25.88 -3.20
C TYR A 55 -3.49 -26.26 -3.58
N ARG A 56 -4.28 -25.32 -4.10
CA ARG A 56 -5.66 -25.58 -4.50
C ARG A 56 -5.69 -26.51 -5.72
N SER A 57 -6.65 -27.43 -5.76
CA SER A 57 -6.73 -28.41 -6.85
C SER A 57 -7.04 -27.74 -8.18
N ARG A 58 -6.39 -28.21 -9.26
CA ARG A 58 -6.50 -27.64 -10.61
C ARG A 58 -7.94 -27.64 -11.16
N ALA A 59 -8.83 -28.45 -10.59
CA ALA A 59 -10.25 -28.49 -10.95
C ALA A 59 -11.02 -27.18 -10.62
N LEU A 60 -10.46 -26.31 -9.76
CA LEU A 60 -11.10 -25.08 -9.29
C LEU A 60 -10.51 -23.79 -9.93
N PHE A 61 -9.79 -23.89 -11.05
CA PHE A 61 -9.05 -22.77 -11.66
C PHE A 61 -9.91 -21.60 -12.17
N GLY A 62 -11.24 -21.72 -12.24
CA GLY A 62 -12.11 -20.65 -12.73
C GLY A 62 -12.20 -19.39 -11.84
N SER A 63 -11.72 -19.44 -10.60
CA SER A 63 -11.75 -18.31 -9.64
C SER A 63 -10.53 -18.32 -8.73
N SER A 64 -9.34 -18.10 -9.30
CA SER A 64 -8.11 -18.00 -8.50
C SER A 64 -7.98 -16.58 -7.94
N ASN A 65 -7.82 -16.46 -6.61
CA ASN A 65 -7.54 -15.16 -5.97
C ASN A 65 -6.03 -14.85 -5.91
N VAL A 66 -5.19 -15.60 -6.63
CA VAL A 66 -3.73 -15.46 -6.59
C VAL A 66 -3.31 -14.04 -6.96
N GLY A 67 -3.86 -13.49 -8.04
CA GLY A 67 -3.59 -12.11 -8.47
C GLY A 67 -3.98 -11.08 -7.40
N PHE A 68 -5.12 -11.28 -6.73
CA PHE A 68 -5.55 -10.41 -5.64
C PHE A 68 -4.56 -10.42 -4.47
N TRP A 69 -4.17 -11.60 -3.98
CA TRP A 69 -3.22 -11.72 -2.87
C TRP A 69 -1.81 -11.24 -3.23
N LEU A 70 -1.40 -11.41 -4.49
CA LEU A 70 -0.12 -10.93 -4.99
C LEU A 70 -0.10 -9.40 -5.10
N CYS A 71 -1.18 -8.80 -5.61
CA CYS A 71 -1.35 -7.34 -5.61
C CYS A 71 -1.36 -6.78 -4.19
N LEU A 72 -2.04 -7.45 -3.26
CA LEU A 72 -2.07 -7.05 -1.85
C LEU A 72 -0.65 -7.13 -1.24
N LEU A 73 0.09 -8.22 -1.48
CA LEU A 73 1.47 -8.37 -1.00
C LEU A 73 2.41 -7.27 -1.57
N LEU A 74 2.23 -6.88 -2.83
CA LEU A 74 3.03 -5.83 -3.48
C LEU A 74 2.56 -4.40 -3.19
N LEU A 75 1.36 -4.22 -2.66
CA LEU A 75 0.77 -2.92 -2.38
C LEU A 75 1.71 -2.00 -1.57
N PRO A 76 2.41 -2.46 -0.52
CA PRO A 76 3.35 -1.62 0.22
C PRO A 76 4.52 -1.10 -0.63
N LEU A 77 4.99 -1.89 -1.60
CA LEU A 77 6.05 -1.46 -2.52
C LEU A 77 5.54 -0.38 -3.49
N CYS A 78 4.28 -0.48 -3.91
CA CYS A 78 3.65 0.53 -4.74
C CYS A 78 3.47 1.88 -4.01
N LEU A 79 3.51 1.89 -2.67
CA LEU A 79 3.45 3.11 -1.86
C LEU A 79 4.81 3.82 -1.74
N LEU A 80 5.94 3.18 -2.07
CA LEU A 80 7.28 3.82 -2.03
C LEU A 80 7.43 5.03 -2.97
N PRO A 81 7.09 4.95 -4.28
CA PRO A 81 7.16 6.13 -5.15
C PRO A 81 6.20 7.24 -4.69
N LEU A 82 5.11 6.86 -4.04
CA LEU A 82 4.15 7.77 -3.43
C LEU A 82 4.74 8.51 -2.23
N TYR A 83 5.47 7.79 -1.38
CA TYR A 83 6.21 8.36 -0.26
C TYR A 83 7.31 9.30 -0.76
N GLY A 84 8.02 8.95 -1.83
CA GLY A 84 8.97 9.86 -2.48
C GLY A 84 8.30 11.13 -3.03
N ALA A 85 7.13 11.01 -3.63
CA ALA A 85 6.32 12.16 -4.05
C ALA A 85 5.86 13.02 -2.87
N TYR A 86 5.54 12.39 -1.72
CA TYR A 86 5.20 13.08 -0.48
C TYR A 86 6.40 13.85 0.11
N GLU A 87 7.59 13.25 0.16
CA GLU A 87 8.79 13.92 0.66
C GLU A 87 9.18 15.11 -0.23
N THR A 88 9.13 14.94 -1.56
CA THR A 88 9.40 16.02 -2.52
C THR A 88 8.35 17.14 -2.44
N TRP A 89 7.09 16.81 -2.12
CA TRP A 89 6.04 17.78 -1.79
C TRP A 89 6.34 18.56 -0.51
N LEU A 90 6.72 17.88 0.58
CA LEU A 90 7.09 18.54 1.84
C LEU A 90 8.30 19.47 1.67
N GLN A 91 9.24 19.11 0.80
CA GLN A 91 10.41 19.93 0.49
C GLN A 91 10.07 21.17 -0.37
N GLY A 92 8.81 21.31 -0.85
CA GLY A 92 8.37 22.45 -1.66
C GLY A 92 8.97 22.51 -3.06
N ILE A 93 9.61 21.43 -3.52
CA ILE A 93 10.33 21.39 -4.82
C ILE A 93 9.36 21.44 -6.00
N TYR A 94 8.09 21.08 -5.81
CA TYR A 94 7.05 21.19 -6.82
C TYR A 94 6.58 22.65 -7.08
N VAL A 95 7.03 23.62 -6.29
CA VAL A 95 6.78 25.05 -6.54
C VAL A 95 7.89 25.56 -7.48
N PRO A 96 7.59 25.87 -8.76
CA PRO A 96 8.60 26.38 -9.67
C PRO A 96 9.08 27.76 -9.19
N SER A 97 10.41 27.98 -9.14
CA SER A 97 10.96 29.32 -8.88
C SER A 97 10.63 30.25 -10.04
N SER A 98 9.51 30.98 -9.93
CA SER A 98 9.11 32.27 -10.54
C SER A 98 9.56 32.67 -11.96
N SER A 99 10.08 31.76 -12.80
CA SER A 99 10.75 32.09 -14.06
C SER A 99 10.09 31.47 -15.31
N GLY A 100 9.06 30.64 -15.15
CA GLY A 100 8.38 29.96 -16.26
C GLY A 100 6.92 30.40 -16.46
N ARG A 101 6.64 31.22 -17.48
CA ARG A 101 5.30 31.76 -17.81
C ARG A 101 4.24 30.70 -18.20
N LYS A 102 4.63 29.43 -18.38
CA LYS A 102 3.75 28.33 -18.83
C LYS A 102 3.15 27.48 -17.71
N THR A 103 3.53 27.70 -16.45
CA THR A 103 3.09 26.88 -15.31
C THR A 103 2.26 27.66 -14.28
N TYR A 104 1.81 28.87 -14.59
CA TYR A 104 1.19 29.77 -13.60
C TYR A 104 -0.09 29.22 -12.96
N LEU A 105 -0.97 28.57 -13.75
CA LEU A 105 -2.19 27.95 -13.22
C LEU A 105 -1.90 26.69 -12.40
N SER A 106 -0.95 25.87 -12.85
CA SER A 106 -0.55 24.68 -12.10
C SER A 106 0.19 25.05 -10.83
N SER A 107 1.03 26.09 -10.84
CA SER A 107 1.71 26.60 -9.64
C SER A 107 0.72 27.22 -8.65
N LEU A 108 -0.27 28.00 -9.11
CA LEU A 108 -1.33 28.54 -8.24
C LEU A 108 -2.19 27.44 -7.61
N LEU A 109 -2.49 26.39 -8.37
CA LEU A 109 -3.27 25.27 -7.87
C LEU A 109 -2.46 24.43 -6.88
N LEU A 110 -1.16 24.20 -7.14
CA LEU A 110 -0.27 23.52 -6.21
C LEU A 110 0.02 24.34 -4.94
N GLU A 111 0.35 25.63 -5.07
CA GLU A 111 0.52 26.56 -3.94
C GLU A 111 -0.77 26.69 -3.13
N GLY A 112 -1.92 26.76 -3.80
CA GLY A 112 -3.24 26.76 -3.17
C GLY A 112 -3.50 25.46 -2.41
N LEU A 113 -3.23 24.29 -3.00
CA LEU A 113 -3.37 23.00 -2.33
C LEU A 113 -2.41 22.87 -1.13
N GLN A 114 -1.18 23.37 -1.27
CA GLN A 114 -0.15 23.34 -0.23
C GLN A 114 -0.50 24.28 0.93
N ALA A 115 -1.10 25.44 0.65
CA ALA A 115 -1.58 26.39 1.66
C ALA A 115 -2.87 25.93 2.35
N LEU A 116 -3.82 25.32 1.63
CA LEU A 116 -5.10 24.87 2.19
C LEU A 116 -5.01 23.55 2.95
N VAL A 117 -4.12 22.64 2.54
CA VAL A 117 -4.12 21.26 3.02
C VAL A 117 -2.81 20.89 3.74
N GLY A 118 -1.76 21.69 3.61
CA GLY A 118 -0.49 21.49 4.31
C GLY A 118 0.08 20.08 4.09
N HIS A 119 0.48 19.41 5.17
CA HIS A 119 1.00 18.03 5.10
C HIS A 119 -0.08 16.99 4.72
N TRP A 120 -1.37 17.33 4.78
CA TRP A 120 -2.46 16.41 4.42
C TRP A 120 -2.74 16.38 2.92
N GLY A 121 -2.18 17.33 2.15
CA GLY A 121 -2.47 17.51 0.72
C GLY A 121 -2.30 16.22 -0.11
N PRO A 122 -1.13 15.58 -0.03
CA PRO A 122 -0.89 14.35 -0.76
C PRO A 122 -1.79 13.21 -0.26
N ILE A 123 -2.05 13.11 1.04
CA ILE A 123 -2.91 12.06 1.62
C ILE A 123 -4.34 12.19 1.09
N ILE A 124 -4.90 13.41 1.05
CA ILE A 124 -6.26 13.66 0.55
C ILE A 124 -6.33 13.45 -0.96
N ALA A 125 -5.32 13.89 -1.72
CA ALA A 125 -5.25 13.65 -3.16
C ALA A 125 -5.22 12.13 -3.47
N LEU A 126 -4.47 11.36 -2.68
CA LEU A 126 -4.40 9.91 -2.80
C LEU A 126 -5.71 9.21 -2.43
N LEU A 127 -6.38 9.68 -1.38
CA LEU A 127 -7.68 9.16 -0.97
C LEU A 127 -8.73 9.42 -2.05
N ALA A 128 -8.75 10.63 -2.61
CA ALA A 128 -9.64 11.01 -3.70
C ALA A 128 -9.36 10.21 -4.98
N PHE A 129 -8.08 10.04 -5.35
CA PHE A 129 -7.70 9.27 -6.53
C PHE A 129 -7.97 7.77 -6.37
N GLY A 130 -7.68 7.21 -5.20
CA GLY A 130 -7.96 5.82 -4.86
C GLY A 130 -9.46 5.51 -4.87
N LEU A 131 -10.28 6.37 -4.26
CA LEU A 131 -11.74 6.25 -4.32
C LEU A 131 -12.27 6.42 -5.76
N GLY A 132 -11.76 7.41 -6.50
CA GLY A 132 -12.14 7.65 -7.89
C GLY A 132 -11.86 6.44 -8.79
N MET A 133 -10.67 5.84 -8.66
CA MET A 133 -10.31 4.62 -9.39
C MET A 133 -11.16 3.41 -8.96
N MET A 134 -11.51 3.29 -7.68
CA MET A 134 -12.42 2.24 -7.21
C MET A 134 -13.80 2.37 -7.86
N PHE A 135 -14.37 3.58 -7.89
CA PHE A 135 -15.66 3.83 -8.56
C PHE A 135 -15.59 3.59 -10.07
N PHE A 136 -14.50 3.99 -10.71
CA PHE A 136 -14.27 3.74 -12.13
C PHE A 136 -14.23 2.24 -12.45
N LEU A 137 -13.44 1.46 -11.69
CA LEU A 137 -13.35 0.01 -11.86
C LEU A 137 -14.70 -0.68 -11.60
N LEU A 138 -15.45 -0.26 -10.57
CA LEU A 138 -16.80 -0.76 -10.33
C LEU A 138 -17.76 -0.44 -11.48
N GLY A 139 -17.61 0.73 -12.11
CA GLY A 139 -18.34 1.12 -13.32
C GLY A 139 -18.03 0.20 -14.51
N VAL A 140 -16.75 -0.08 -14.76
CA VAL A 140 -16.30 -0.96 -15.84
C VAL A 140 -16.78 -2.40 -15.63
N ILE A 141 -16.70 -2.93 -14.40
CA ILE A 141 -17.18 -4.28 -14.07
C ILE A 141 -18.70 -4.39 -14.29
N ARG A 142 -19.46 -3.33 -13.96
CA ARG A 142 -20.91 -3.30 -14.21
C ARG A 142 -21.24 -3.25 -15.70
N GLN A 143 -20.43 -2.58 -16.53
CA GLN A 143 -20.59 -2.59 -17.98
C GLN A 143 -20.29 -3.95 -18.61
N TYR A 144 -19.27 -4.66 -18.13
CA TYR A 144 -18.91 -5.99 -18.64
C TYR A 144 -19.91 -7.11 -18.31
N ARG A 145 -20.82 -6.88 -17.36
CA ARG A 145 -21.84 -7.86 -16.93
C ARG A 145 -23.20 -7.66 -17.61
N ARG A 146 -23.33 -6.69 -18.53
CA ARG A 146 -24.47 -6.53 -19.44
C ARG A 146 -24.12 -7.08 -20.81
#